data_AF-A0A8K0TQJ5-F1
#
_entry.id   AF-A0A8K0TQJ5-F1
#
_cell.length_a   1.000
_cell.length_b   1.000
_cell.length_c   1.000
_cell.angle_alpha   90.00
_cell.angle_beta   90.00
_cell.angle_gamma   90.00
#
_symmetry.space_group_name_H-M   'P 1'
#
loop_
_entity.id
_entity.type
_entity.pdbx_description
1 polymer ?
#
loop_
_entity_poly.entity_id
_entity_poly.type
_entity_poly.pdbx_seq_one_letter_code
_entity_poly.pdbx_strand_id
1 'polypeptide(L)'
;MADRSGRRRRSSSILQVHYEPAETLEQISDQAIVPNLNANWVNAKGAWTIHFVLIAGLKIFYDIIPGVSQETSWTLTNITYMVGSYIMFHYVRGVPFDFNGGAFDNLNMWEQIDDGAQYTPAKKFLLSVPIMLFLLSTHYTHYDLAYFIINFMAVLAVVIPKLPFVRTPRPSPVPTCRERTLSADISPQSHRMRVGLFQTTRDD
;
A
#
# COMPACT_ATOMS: atom_id res chain seq x y z
N MET A 1 13.14 -54.03 31.36
CA MET A 1 13.09 -52.55 31.28
C MET A 1 13.38 -52.17 29.83
N ALA A 2 12.38 -51.75 29.06
CA ALA A 2 12.58 -51.14 27.75
C ALA A 2 11.38 -50.25 27.43
N ASP A 3 11.68 -49.12 26.81
CA ASP A 3 11.03 -47.83 26.92
C ASP A 3 9.73 -47.70 26.08
N ARG A 4 8.73 -47.01 26.64
CA ARG A 4 7.46 -46.71 25.96
C ARG A 4 7.70 -45.55 25.01
N SER A 5 7.81 -45.84 23.71
CA SER A 5 7.83 -44.81 22.67
C SER A 5 6.52 -44.02 22.69
N GLY A 6 6.57 -42.87 23.36
CA GLY A 6 5.50 -41.89 23.42
C GLY A 6 5.24 -41.34 22.03
N ARG A 7 4.12 -41.75 21.42
CA ARG A 7 3.62 -41.19 20.16
C ARG A 7 3.28 -39.72 20.40
N ARG A 8 4.23 -38.82 20.11
CA ARG A 8 4.05 -37.35 20.16
C ARG A 8 2.80 -37.00 19.34
N ARG A 9 1.75 -36.58 20.06
CA ARG A 9 0.55 -35.96 19.49
C ARG A 9 1.01 -34.76 18.67
N ARG A 10 0.85 -34.82 17.35
CA ARG A 10 1.04 -33.68 16.45
C ARG A 10 0.01 -32.63 16.87
N SER A 11 0.45 -31.56 17.51
CA SER A 11 -0.41 -30.45 17.92
C SER A 11 -1.13 -29.91 16.67
N SER A 12 -2.42 -30.19 16.56
CA SER A 12 -3.28 -29.53 15.59
C SER A 12 -3.41 -28.07 16.02
N SER A 13 -2.86 -27.18 15.21
CA SER A 13 -3.07 -25.73 15.30
C SER A 13 -4.55 -25.43 15.49
N ILE A 14 -4.92 -24.86 16.64
CA ILE A 14 -6.27 -24.37 16.96
C ILE A 14 -6.50 -22.94 16.45
N LEU A 15 -5.52 -22.38 15.73
CA LEU A 15 -5.61 -21.09 15.06
C LEU A 15 -5.60 -21.34 13.57
N GLN A 16 -6.72 -21.86 13.06
CA GLN A 16 -7.14 -21.54 11.70
C GLN A 16 -7.67 -20.10 11.73
N VAL A 17 -6.77 -19.16 11.98
CA VAL A 17 -6.99 -17.77 11.57
C VAL A 17 -7.18 -17.86 10.07
N HIS A 18 -8.38 -17.51 9.59
CA HIS A 18 -8.61 -17.24 8.18
C HIS A 18 -7.66 -16.10 7.79
N TYR A 19 -6.44 -16.48 7.41
CA TYR A 19 -5.55 -15.60 6.67
C TYR A 19 -6.17 -15.57 5.27
N GLU A 20 -7.00 -14.56 5.02
CA GLU A 20 -7.22 -14.06 3.66
C GLU A 20 -5.83 -14.04 3.02
N PRO A 21 -5.58 -14.76 1.91
CA PRO A 21 -4.27 -14.75 1.31
C PRO A 21 -3.87 -13.29 1.11
N ALA A 22 -2.66 -12.93 1.56
CA ALA A 22 -1.99 -11.74 1.03
C ALA A 22 -2.19 -11.74 -0.48
N GLU A 23 -2.54 -10.58 -1.05
CA GLU A 23 -2.89 -10.36 -2.47
C GLU A 23 -2.36 -11.47 -3.37
N THR A 24 -3.24 -12.14 -4.11
CA THR A 24 -2.80 -13.27 -4.94
C THR A 24 -1.68 -12.80 -5.89
N LEU A 25 -0.74 -13.67 -6.23
CA LEU A 25 0.35 -13.29 -7.14
C LEU A 25 -0.19 -12.76 -8.47
N GLU A 26 -1.37 -13.24 -8.88
CA GLU A 26 -2.14 -12.74 -10.01
C GLU A 26 -2.58 -11.29 -9.78
N GLN A 27 -3.23 -10.98 -8.65
CA GLN A 27 -3.61 -9.60 -8.31
C GLN A 27 -2.42 -8.64 -8.25
N ILE A 28 -1.28 -9.07 -7.67
CA ILE A 28 -0.06 -8.24 -7.64
C ILE A 28 0.47 -8.01 -9.06
N SER A 29 0.47 -9.06 -9.90
CA SER A 29 0.87 -8.96 -11.30
C SER A 29 -0.06 -8.03 -12.08
N ASP A 30 -1.37 -8.12 -11.85
CA ASP A 30 -2.38 -7.28 -12.50
C ASP A 30 -2.22 -5.82 -12.06
N GLN A 31 -2.01 -5.56 -10.76
CA GLN A 31 -1.71 -4.21 -10.25
C GLN A 31 -0.44 -3.60 -10.88
N ALA A 32 0.55 -4.42 -11.22
CA ALA A 32 1.80 -3.95 -11.83
C ALA A 32 1.63 -3.53 -13.30
N ILE A 33 0.59 -4.00 -13.98
CA ILE A 33 0.36 -3.77 -15.41
C ILE A 33 -0.80 -2.77 -15.63
N VAL A 34 -1.74 -2.71 -14.68
CA VAL A 34 -2.95 -1.89 -14.78
C VAL A 34 -2.75 -0.50 -14.14
N PRO A 35 -2.95 0.60 -14.89
CA PRO A 35 -2.81 1.95 -14.33
C PRO A 35 -3.95 2.27 -13.34
N ASN A 36 -3.60 2.70 -12.13
CA ASN A 36 -4.57 3.08 -11.11
C ASN A 36 -4.97 4.57 -11.18
N LEU A 37 -6.03 4.89 -11.94
CA LEU A 37 -6.56 6.26 -12.04
C LEU A 37 -7.34 6.71 -10.78
N ASN A 38 -7.81 5.78 -9.95
CA ASN A 38 -8.66 6.08 -8.79
C ASN A 38 -7.91 6.86 -7.70
N ALA A 39 -6.61 6.64 -7.57
CA ALA A 39 -5.77 7.36 -6.60
C ALA A 39 -5.02 8.55 -7.21
N ASN A 40 -4.91 8.66 -8.54
CA ASN A 40 -4.05 9.66 -9.19
C ASN A 40 -4.42 11.12 -8.88
N TRP A 41 -5.69 11.40 -8.60
CA TRP A 41 -6.14 12.77 -8.30
C TRP A 41 -5.47 13.35 -7.05
N VAL A 42 -4.98 12.54 -6.11
CA VAL A 42 -4.29 13.02 -4.89
C VAL A 42 -2.97 13.72 -5.19
N ASN A 43 -2.39 13.52 -6.38
CA ASN A 43 -1.17 14.19 -6.82
C ASN A 43 -1.44 15.58 -7.45
N ALA A 44 -2.70 15.93 -7.70
CA ALA A 44 -3.06 17.24 -8.22
C ALA A 44 -2.97 18.31 -7.11
N LYS A 45 -2.44 19.51 -7.44
CA LYS A 45 -2.34 20.62 -6.48
C LYS A 45 -3.69 21.02 -5.87
N GLY A 46 -4.75 20.99 -6.67
CA GLY A 46 -6.12 21.28 -6.20
C GLY A 46 -6.60 20.30 -5.14
N ALA A 47 -6.18 19.03 -5.22
CA ALA A 47 -6.48 18.02 -4.21
C ALA A 47 -5.79 18.31 -2.87
N TRP A 48 -4.71 19.07 -2.85
CA TRP A 48 -4.06 19.47 -1.59
C TRP A 48 -4.75 20.69 -1.01
N THR A 49 -5.12 21.65 -1.87
CA THR A 49 -5.84 22.87 -1.49
C THR A 49 -7.19 22.55 -0.84
N ILE A 50 -7.90 21.52 -1.31
CA ILE A 50 -9.23 21.19 -0.77
C ILE A 50 -9.20 20.86 0.72
N HIS A 51 -8.10 20.32 1.26
CA HIS A 51 -8.00 20.03 2.69
C HIS A 51 -8.08 21.31 3.53
N PHE A 52 -7.40 22.38 3.11
CA PHE A 52 -7.48 23.67 3.80
C PHE A 52 -8.88 24.28 3.67
N VAL A 53 -9.51 24.15 2.51
CA VAL A 53 -10.89 24.65 2.28
C VAL A 53 -11.89 23.88 3.14
N LEU A 54 -11.78 22.55 3.24
CA LEU A 54 -12.65 21.72 4.07
C LEU A 54 -12.47 22.06 5.55
N ILE A 55 -11.23 22.22 6.03
CA ILE A 55 -10.94 22.59 7.42
C ILE A 55 -11.51 23.98 7.73
N ALA A 56 -11.26 24.97 6.87
CA ALA A 56 -11.78 26.33 7.04
C ALA A 56 -13.31 26.35 6.98
N GLY A 57 -13.91 25.62 6.04
CA GLY A 57 -15.36 25.50 5.89
C GLY A 57 -16.02 24.84 7.10
N LEU A 58 -15.46 23.74 7.60
CA LEU A 58 -15.91 23.09 8.85
C LEU A 58 -15.79 24.05 10.04
N LYS A 59 -14.67 24.78 10.14
CA LYS A 59 -14.47 25.72 11.22
C LYS A 59 -15.50 26.85 11.22
N ILE A 60 -15.72 27.47 10.06
CA ILE A 60 -16.76 28.50 9.88
C ILE A 60 -18.14 27.94 10.21
N PHE A 61 -18.44 26.72 9.73
CA PHE A 61 -19.72 26.06 9.98
C PHE A 61 -19.99 25.90 11.49
N TYR A 62 -19.03 25.38 12.26
CA TYR A 62 -19.21 25.19 13.70
C TYR A 62 -19.20 26.50 14.50
N ASP A 63 -18.48 27.53 14.04
CA ASP A 63 -18.44 28.84 14.70
C ASP A 63 -19.76 29.62 14.60
N ILE A 64 -20.55 29.36 13.55
CA ILE A 64 -21.84 30.03 13.34
C ILE A 64 -22.92 29.44 14.27
N ILE A 65 -22.72 28.25 14.85
CA ILE A 65 -23.70 27.59 15.69
C ILE A 65 -23.77 28.29 17.05
N PRO A 66 -24.93 28.87 17.43
CA PRO A 66 -25.06 29.56 18.70
C PRO A 66 -24.92 28.57 19.88
N GLY A 67 -24.14 28.97 20.89
CA GLY A 67 -23.90 28.15 22.08
C GLY A 67 -22.72 27.18 21.99
N VAL A 68 -22.08 27.06 20.81
CA VAL A 68 -20.83 26.30 20.68
C VAL A 68 -19.66 27.18 21.14
N SER A 69 -18.91 26.68 22.12
CA SER A 69 -17.69 27.37 22.57
C SER A 69 -16.60 27.28 21.50
N GLN A 70 -15.61 28.17 21.59
CA GLN A 70 -14.50 28.17 20.64
C GLN A 70 -13.74 26.84 20.69
N GLU A 71 -13.47 26.31 21.87
CA GLU A 71 -12.74 25.05 22.10
C GLU A 71 -13.51 23.85 21.52
N THR A 72 -14.83 23.87 21.72
CA THR A 72 -15.74 22.87 21.17
C THR A 72 -15.72 22.92 19.65
N SER A 73 -15.75 24.10 19.04
CA SER A 73 -15.71 24.26 17.58
C SER A 73 -14.45 23.66 16.95
N TRP A 74 -13.27 23.83 17.57
CA TRP A 74 -12.03 23.23 17.09
C TRP A 74 -12.02 21.72 17.24
N THR A 75 -12.50 21.22 18.37
CA THR A 75 -12.60 19.78 18.60
C THR A 75 -13.56 19.13 17.60
N LEU A 76 -14.73 19.73 17.36
CA LEU A 76 -15.67 19.27 16.33
C LEU A 76 -15.06 19.32 14.92
N THR A 77 -14.34 20.39 14.58
CA THR A 77 -13.62 20.52 13.30
C THR A 77 -12.60 19.39 13.13
N ASN A 78 -11.79 19.15 14.16
CA ASN A 78 -10.78 18.11 14.18
C ASN A 78 -11.41 16.72 14.04
N ILE A 79 -12.41 16.37 14.86
CA ILE A 79 -13.10 15.07 14.81
C ILE A 79 -13.73 14.84 13.44
N THR A 80 -14.50 15.80 12.93
CA THR A 80 -15.20 15.67 11.64
C THR A 80 -14.22 15.48 10.49
N TYR A 81 -13.11 16.22 10.49
CA TYR A 81 -12.04 16.02 9.52
C TYR A 81 -11.38 14.64 9.66
N MET A 82 -11.11 14.15 10.87
CA MET A 82 -10.56 12.80 11.09
C MET A 82 -11.50 11.71 10.59
N VAL A 83 -12.80 11.81 10.90
CA VAL A 83 -13.82 10.86 10.44
C VAL A 83 -13.90 10.86 8.91
N GLY A 84 -14.00 12.03 8.28
CA GLY A 84 -14.01 12.14 6.82
C GLY A 84 -12.74 11.58 6.18
N SER A 85 -11.57 11.88 6.76
CA SER A 85 -10.29 11.34 6.28
C SER A 85 -10.22 9.83 6.44
N TYR A 86 -10.69 9.27 7.55
CA TYR A 86 -10.73 7.83 7.78
C TYR A 86 -11.62 7.14 6.76
N ILE A 87 -12.83 7.67 6.53
CA ILE A 87 -13.75 7.11 5.54
C ILE A 87 -13.08 7.11 4.16
N MET A 88 -12.58 8.26 3.73
CA MET A 88 -12.00 8.42 2.39
C MET A 88 -10.78 7.51 2.16
N PHE A 89 -9.85 7.47 3.12
CA PHE A 89 -8.55 6.86 2.90
C PHE A 89 -8.44 5.41 3.40
N HIS A 90 -9.23 5.01 4.41
CA HIS A 90 -9.09 3.71 5.07
C HIS A 90 -10.33 2.82 4.93
N TYR A 91 -11.53 3.40 4.87
CA TYR A 91 -12.78 2.64 4.74
C TYR A 91 -13.13 2.34 3.28
N VAL A 92 -13.01 3.33 2.38
CA VAL A 92 -13.28 3.13 0.94
C VAL A 92 -12.21 2.19 0.35
N ARG A 93 -12.69 1.09 -0.26
CA ARG A 93 -11.88 0.05 -0.89
C ARG A 93 -12.27 -0.17 -2.35
N GLY A 94 -11.34 -0.72 -3.12
CA GLY A 94 -11.55 -1.02 -4.53
C GLY A 94 -11.53 0.22 -5.42
N VAL A 95 -11.98 0.03 -6.66
CA VAL A 95 -12.17 1.09 -7.64
C VAL A 95 -13.64 1.13 -8.06
N PRO A 96 -14.23 2.31 -8.35
CA PRO A 96 -15.66 2.43 -8.64
C PRO A 96 -16.10 1.77 -9.96
N PHE A 97 -15.17 1.33 -10.81
CA PHE A 97 -15.45 0.68 -12.09
C PHE A 97 -14.61 -0.59 -12.26
N ASP A 98 -15.28 -1.70 -12.56
CA ASP A 98 -14.71 -3.05 -12.65
C ASP A 98 -14.06 -3.36 -14.02
N PHE A 99 -13.15 -2.49 -14.45
CA PHE A 99 -12.36 -2.73 -15.68
C PHE A 99 -11.04 -3.46 -15.41
N ASN A 100 -10.74 -3.72 -14.14
CA ASN A 100 -9.44 -4.21 -13.67
C ASN A 100 -9.51 -5.63 -13.10
N GLY A 101 -10.61 -6.36 -13.30
CA GLY A 101 -10.76 -7.75 -12.85
C GLY A 101 -10.60 -7.94 -11.34
N GLY A 102 -10.98 -6.94 -10.53
CA GLY A 102 -10.81 -6.97 -9.08
C GLY A 102 -9.38 -6.80 -8.54
N ALA A 103 -8.43 -6.31 -9.36
CA ALA A 103 -7.02 -6.15 -8.95
C ALA A 103 -6.83 -5.28 -7.70
N PHE A 104 -7.74 -4.35 -7.41
CA PHE A 104 -7.64 -3.37 -6.31
C PHE A 104 -8.67 -3.57 -5.20
N ASP A 105 -9.53 -4.60 -5.25
CA ASP A 105 -10.68 -4.75 -4.35
C ASP A 105 -10.29 -4.90 -2.87
N ASN A 106 -9.11 -5.47 -2.63
CA ASN A 106 -8.56 -5.67 -1.30
C ASN A 106 -7.78 -4.45 -0.76
N LEU A 107 -7.61 -3.41 -1.60
CA LEU A 107 -6.84 -2.22 -1.25
C LEU A 107 -7.76 -1.06 -0.90
N ASN A 108 -7.49 -0.44 0.26
CA ASN A 108 -8.10 0.85 0.56
C ASN A 108 -7.45 1.96 -0.27
N MET A 109 -8.07 3.13 -0.24
CA MET A 109 -7.60 4.25 -1.04
C MET A 109 -6.18 4.70 -0.67
N TRP A 110 -5.79 4.73 0.61
CA TRP A 110 -4.44 5.10 1.05
C TRP A 110 -3.36 4.22 0.43
N GLU A 111 -3.64 2.93 0.34
CA GLU A 111 -2.73 1.91 -0.16
C GLU A 111 -2.60 1.97 -1.69
N GLN A 112 -3.67 2.38 -2.35
CA GLN A 112 -3.70 2.61 -3.79
C GLN A 112 -2.86 3.82 -4.23
N ILE A 113 -2.62 4.80 -3.36
CA ILE A 113 -1.81 6.00 -3.70
C ILE A 113 -0.38 5.61 -4.03
N ASP A 114 0.10 6.11 -5.17
CA ASP A 114 1.45 5.93 -5.70
C ASP A 114 1.87 4.46 -5.70
N ASP A 115 0.95 3.57 -6.10
CA ASP A 115 1.15 2.11 -6.15
C ASP A 115 1.61 1.49 -4.82
N GLY A 116 1.25 2.12 -3.70
CA GLY A 116 1.66 1.70 -2.36
C GLY A 116 3.06 2.20 -1.95
N ALA A 117 3.75 2.96 -2.80
CA ALA A 117 5.02 3.58 -2.46
C ALA A 117 4.88 4.44 -1.20
N GLN A 118 5.84 4.32 -0.28
CA GLN A 118 5.84 5.06 0.96
C GLN A 118 6.63 6.37 0.80
N TYR A 119 6.40 7.34 1.68
CA TYR A 119 7.16 8.59 1.74
C TYR A 119 7.12 9.46 0.47
N THR A 120 6.11 9.29 -0.38
CA THR A 120 5.86 10.17 -1.52
C THR A 120 5.39 11.56 -1.06
N PRO A 121 5.51 12.61 -1.90
CA PRO A 121 5.05 13.94 -1.54
C PRO A 121 3.57 13.99 -1.13
N ALA A 122 2.70 13.28 -1.87
CA ALA A 122 1.28 13.21 -1.55
C ALA A 122 1.03 12.53 -0.20
N LYS A 123 1.64 11.36 0.07
CA LYS A 123 1.48 10.69 1.37
C LYS A 123 2.04 11.49 2.54
N LYS A 124 3.18 12.17 2.36
CA LYS A 124 3.74 13.08 3.39
C LYS A 124 2.78 14.21 3.71
N PHE A 125 2.19 14.83 2.69
CA PHE A 125 1.18 15.87 2.87
C PHE A 125 -0.08 15.33 3.56
N LEU A 126 -0.66 14.24 3.07
CA LEU A 126 -1.88 13.64 3.62
C LEU A 126 -1.70 13.06 5.04
N LEU A 127 -0.46 12.74 5.43
CA LEU A 127 -0.09 12.37 6.79
C LEU A 127 0.08 13.62 7.67
N SER A 128 0.64 14.71 7.14
CA SER A 128 0.92 15.91 7.92
C SER A 128 -0.33 16.72 8.26
N VAL A 129 -1.32 16.81 7.37
CA VAL A 129 -2.55 17.58 7.61
C VAL A 129 -3.27 17.19 8.92
N PRO A 130 -3.61 15.91 9.19
CA PRO A 130 -4.29 15.55 10.43
C PRO A 130 -3.43 15.84 11.67
N ILE A 131 -2.10 15.68 11.57
CA ILE A 131 -1.18 16.00 12.68
C ILE A 131 -1.19 17.51 12.97
N MET A 132 -1.09 18.34 11.94
CA MET A 132 -1.12 19.80 12.08
C MET A 132 -2.47 20.29 12.62
N LEU A 133 -3.58 19.73 12.15
CA LEU A 133 -4.91 20.08 12.65
C LEU A 133 -5.07 19.69 14.13
N PHE A 134 -4.57 18.54 14.54
CA PHE A 134 -4.56 18.12 15.94
C PHE A 134 -3.76 19.09 16.82
N LEU A 135 -2.57 19.51 16.38
CA LEU A 135 -1.73 20.47 17.10
C LEU A 135 -2.42 21.83 17.20
N LEU A 136 -3.05 22.29 16.12
CA LEU A 136 -3.82 23.53 16.10
C LEU A 136 -5.02 23.47 17.04
N SER A 137 -5.76 22.37 17.00
CA SER A 137 -6.91 22.13 17.89
C SER A 137 -6.47 22.14 19.35
N THR A 138 -5.40 21.42 19.69
CA THR A 138 -4.86 21.37 21.06
C THR A 138 -4.42 22.75 21.56
N HIS A 139 -3.81 23.55 20.68
CA HIS A 139 -3.39 24.91 21.02
C HIS A 139 -4.59 25.81 21.35
N TYR A 140 -5.65 25.75 20.52
CA TYR A 140 -6.84 26.57 20.73
C TYR A 140 -7.79 26.05 21.81
N THR A 141 -7.72 24.77 22.18
CA THR A 141 -8.41 24.24 23.36
C THR A 141 -7.61 24.44 24.64
N HIS A 142 -6.61 25.34 24.63
CA HIS A 142 -5.79 25.69 25.78
C HIS A 142 -5.14 24.50 26.51
N TYR A 143 -4.81 23.43 25.78
CA TYR A 143 -4.24 22.20 26.35
C TYR A 143 -5.11 21.55 27.44
N ASP A 144 -6.42 21.82 27.44
CA ASP A 144 -7.36 21.11 28.31
C ASP A 144 -7.29 19.59 28.05
N LEU A 145 -7.23 18.84 29.15
CA LEU A 145 -6.94 17.41 29.10
C LEU A 145 -8.06 16.62 28.40
N ALA A 146 -9.32 17.00 28.59
CA ALA A 146 -10.45 16.28 28.00
C ALA A 146 -10.46 16.45 26.48
N TYR A 147 -10.36 17.69 25.99
CA TYR A 147 -10.27 17.95 24.56
C TYR A 147 -9.01 17.35 23.95
N PHE A 148 -7.88 17.39 24.66
CA PHE A 148 -6.63 16.77 24.21
C PHE A 148 -6.81 15.27 23.97
N ILE A 149 -7.34 14.51 24.94
CA ILE A 149 -7.51 13.06 24.83
C ILE A 149 -8.42 12.73 23.64
N ILE A 150 -9.54 13.43 23.50
CA ILE A 150 -10.48 13.21 22.38
C ILE A 150 -9.81 13.45 21.03
N ASN A 151 -9.14 14.61 20.89
CA ASN A 151 -8.48 14.99 19.64
C ASN A 151 -7.30 14.07 19.32
N PHE A 152 -6.58 13.60 20.34
CA PHE A 152 -5.45 12.68 20.20
C PHE A 152 -5.90 11.29 19.74
N MET A 153 -6.95 10.73 20.36
CA MET A 153 -7.50 9.44 19.95
C MET A 153 -8.01 9.47 18.50
N ALA A 154 -8.64 10.58 18.09
CA ALA A 154 -9.08 10.78 16.71
C ALA A 154 -7.90 10.80 15.72
N VAL A 155 -6.79 11.50 16.05
CA VAL A 155 -5.60 11.53 15.19
C VAL A 155 -4.94 10.16 15.10
N LEU A 156 -4.85 9.42 16.22
CA LEU A 156 -4.26 8.09 16.24
C LEU A 156 -5.00 7.12 15.31
N ALA A 157 -6.34 7.14 15.34
CA ALA A 157 -7.17 6.29 14.48
C ALA A 157 -6.90 6.51 12.98
N VAL A 158 -6.54 7.73 12.57
CA VAL A 158 -6.24 8.08 11.17
C VAL A 158 -4.78 7.87 10.82
N VAL A 159 -3.86 8.15 11.75
CA VAL A 159 -2.40 8.13 11.51
C VAL A 159 -1.84 6.72 11.59
N ILE A 160 -2.27 5.89 12.56
CA ILE A 160 -1.74 4.54 12.74
C ILE A 160 -1.84 3.71 11.44
N PRO A 161 -3.00 3.63 10.75
CA PRO A 161 -3.10 2.83 9.53
C PRO A 161 -2.28 3.41 8.35
N LYS A 162 -1.84 4.67 8.44
CA LYS A 162 -0.97 5.30 7.42
C LYS A 162 0.50 4.91 7.58
N LEU A 163 0.91 4.37 8.73
CA LEU A 163 2.31 4.05 9.01
C LEU A 163 2.76 2.78 8.30
N PRO A 164 4.01 2.72 7.80
CA PRO A 164 4.50 1.61 6.99
C PRO A 164 4.63 0.28 7.77
N PHE A 165 4.69 0.34 9.11
CA PHE A 165 4.91 -0.83 9.97
C PHE A 165 3.64 -1.66 10.20
N VAL A 166 2.46 -1.10 9.90
CA VAL A 166 1.18 -1.78 10.11
C VAL A 166 0.91 -2.82 9.02
N ARG A 167 1.65 -2.78 7.91
CA ARG A 167 1.48 -3.72 6.79
C ARG A 167 2.65 -4.67 6.64
N THR A 168 2.34 -5.94 6.43
CA THR A 168 3.28 -6.97 6.00
C THR A 168 3.96 -6.54 4.69
N PRO A 169 5.28 -6.75 4.52
CA PRO A 169 5.96 -6.46 3.27
C PRO A 169 5.27 -7.19 2.11
N ARG A 170 4.96 -6.48 1.01
CA ARG A 170 4.55 -7.15 -0.23
C ARG A 170 5.66 -8.12 -0.62
N PRO A 171 5.35 -9.37 -0.99
CA PRO A 171 6.35 -10.26 -1.54
C PRO A 171 6.93 -9.60 -2.79
N SER A 172 8.24 -9.32 -2.78
CA SER A 172 8.94 -8.88 -3.97
C SER A 172 8.71 -9.93 -5.07
N PRO A 173 8.44 -9.53 -6.33
CA PRO A 173 8.39 -10.49 -7.42
C PRO A 173 9.69 -11.29 -7.38
N VAL A 174 9.55 -12.60 -7.15
CA VAL A 174 10.68 -13.53 -7.20
C VAL A 174 11.34 -13.29 -8.55
N PRO A 175 12.65 -13.01 -8.64
CA PRO A 175 13.30 -12.91 -9.93
C PRO A 175 13.02 -14.23 -10.64
N THR A 176 12.23 -14.17 -11.72
CA THR A 176 11.94 -15.31 -12.57
C THR A 176 13.27 -15.99 -12.83
N CYS A 177 13.36 -17.24 -12.37
CA CYS A 177 14.57 -18.03 -12.47
C CYS A 177 15.05 -17.94 -13.90
N ARG A 178 16.23 -17.33 -14.09
CA ARG A 178 16.92 -17.10 -15.35
C ARG A 178 16.61 -18.24 -16.30
N GLU A 179 15.88 -17.92 -17.37
CA GLU A 179 15.52 -18.83 -18.43
C GLU A 179 16.78 -19.60 -18.82
N ARG A 180 16.83 -20.86 -18.36
CA ARG A 180 17.95 -21.76 -18.60
C ARG A 180 17.90 -21.97 -20.10
N THR A 181 18.78 -21.27 -20.82
CA THR A 181 18.94 -21.34 -22.26
C THR A 181 19.02 -22.80 -22.65
N LEU A 182 17.88 -23.34 -23.06
CA LEU A 182 17.77 -24.63 -23.72
C LEU A 182 18.13 -24.33 -25.18
N SER A 183 19.40 -24.08 -25.43
CA SER A 183 19.89 -23.77 -26.78
C SER A 183 21.35 -24.18 -26.88
N ALA A 184 21.60 -25.16 -27.75
CA ALA A 184 22.89 -25.67 -28.20
C ALA A 184 23.51 -26.83 -27.41
N ASP A 185 22.77 -27.93 -27.29
CA ASP A 185 23.37 -29.27 -27.50
C ASP A 185 22.97 -29.73 -28.92
N ILE A 186 23.69 -29.23 -29.93
CA ILE A 186 23.70 -29.81 -31.28
C ILE A 186 25.17 -30.01 -31.63
N SER A 187 25.68 -31.17 -31.24
CA SER A 187 26.93 -31.71 -31.76
C SER A 187 26.69 -32.22 -33.19
N PRO A 188 27.37 -31.69 -34.23
CA PRO A 188 27.34 -32.33 -35.53
C PRO A 188 28.35 -33.47 -35.55
N GLN A 189 27.84 -34.71 -35.60
CA GLN A 189 28.65 -35.88 -35.92
C GLN A 189 29.37 -35.69 -37.26
N SER A 190 30.71 -35.73 -37.22
CA SER A 190 31.56 -35.67 -38.38
C SER A 190 31.57 -37.02 -39.12
N HIS A 191 30.72 -37.15 -40.14
CA HIS A 191 30.83 -38.20 -41.15
C HIS A 191 30.73 -37.60 -42.57
N ARG A 192 31.88 -37.45 -43.24
CA ARG A 192 32.09 -37.60 -44.71
C ARG A 192 33.57 -37.36 -45.02
N MET A 193 34.32 -38.42 -45.30
CA MET A 193 34.70 -38.91 -46.64
C MET A 193 35.69 -38.02 -47.40
N ARG A 194 36.87 -38.61 -47.61
CA ARG A 194 37.97 -38.20 -48.50
C ARG A 194 37.47 -37.70 -49.86
N VAL A 195 38.03 -36.59 -50.31
CA VAL A 195 38.32 -36.33 -51.73
C VAL A 195 39.71 -35.72 -51.79
N GLY A 196 40.64 -36.42 -52.44
CA GLY A 196 42.01 -35.97 -52.64
C GLY A 196 42.08 -34.85 -53.66
N LEU A 197 42.93 -33.86 -53.39
CA LEU A 197 43.36 -32.90 -54.38
C LEU A 197 44.87 -33.05 -54.56
N PHE A 198 45.24 -33.37 -55.79
CA PHE A 198 46.57 -33.57 -56.32
C PHE A 198 47.31 -32.22 -56.30
N GLN A 199 48.34 -32.08 -55.45
CA GLN A 199 49.26 -30.95 -55.52
C GLN A 199 50.40 -31.30 -56.47
N THR A 200 50.46 -30.58 -57.59
CA THR A 200 51.60 -30.57 -58.50
C THR A 200 52.67 -29.67 -57.89
N THR A 201 53.79 -30.23 -57.43
CA THR A 201 55.00 -29.46 -57.18
C THR A 201 55.82 -29.42 -58.47
N ARG A 202 56.19 -28.20 -58.85
CA ARG A 202 57.17 -27.89 -59.89
C ARG A 202 58.55 -27.74 -59.23
N ASP A 203 59.59 -27.90 -60.04
CA ASP A 203 60.99 -27.49 -59.84
C ASP A 203 61.93 -28.55 -59.23
N ASP A 204 62.50 -29.40 -60.10
CA ASP A 204 63.90 -29.34 -60.59
C ASP A 204 64.19 -30.47 -61.61
#